data_AF-V5KVV7-F1
#
_entry.id   AF-V5KVV7-F1
#
_cell.length_a   1.000
_cell.length_b   1.000
_cell.length_c   1.000
_cell.angle_alpha   90.00
_cell.angle_beta   90.00
_cell.angle_gamma   90.00
#
_symmetry.space_group_name_H-M   'P 1'
#
loop_
_entity.id
_entity.type
_entity.pdbx_description
1 polymer ?
#
loop_
_entity_poly.entity_id
_entity_poly.type
_entity_poly.pdbx_seq_one_letter_code
_entity_poly.pdbx_strand_id
1 'polypeptide(L)'
;LGGPSVSAAPEMYPDVDYLHLGELGDGSDRLISTLDESVTPPAAQVRFETKERLPLCDFPIPAYDLVPLPRYLMLTLQFSSGCPYRCEFCDIPGLYGRQPRLKTPAQLTAELDAM
;
A
#
# COMPACT_ATOMS: atom_id res chain seq x y z
N LEU A 1 9.30 -5.36 -4.49
CA LEU A 1 8.92 -5.58 -3.07
C LEU A 1 8.40 -4.27 -2.49
N GLY A 2 7.41 -4.30 -1.60
CA GLY A 2 6.86 -3.10 -0.97
C GLY A 2 6.28 -3.38 0.42
N GLY A 3 5.51 -2.43 0.95
CA GLY A 3 4.87 -2.52 2.27
C GLY A 3 5.61 -1.73 3.37
N PRO A 4 5.11 -1.76 4.61
CA PRO A 4 5.59 -0.90 5.70
C PRO A 4 7.06 -1.12 6.03
N SER A 5 7.52 -2.37 6.05
CA SER A 5 8.93 -2.66 6.36
C SER A 5 9.89 -2.08 5.32
N VAL A 6 9.58 -2.25 4.03
CA VAL A 6 10.40 -1.70 2.93
C VAL A 6 10.35 -0.17 2.93
N SER A 7 9.17 0.39 3.20
CA SER A 7 8.99 1.85 3.26
C SER A 7 9.74 2.48 4.43
N ALA A 8 9.87 1.77 5.56
CA ALA A 8 10.57 2.24 6.75
C ALA A 8 12.10 2.11 6.63
N ALA A 9 12.58 1.03 6.00
CA ALA A 9 14.01 0.69 5.95
C ALA A 9 14.40 0.09 4.58
N PRO A 10 14.34 0.86 3.47
CA PRO A 10 14.59 0.34 2.12
C PRO A 10 16.03 -0.17 1.92
N GLU A 11 17.00 0.34 2.66
CA GLU A 11 18.40 -0.10 2.66
C GLU A 11 18.60 -1.54 3.10
N MET A 12 17.64 -2.12 3.85
CA MET A 12 17.67 -3.52 4.27
C MET A 12 17.38 -4.50 3.13
N TYR A 13 17.03 -3.99 1.94
CA TYR A 13 16.65 -4.78 0.77
C TYR A 13 17.54 -4.47 -0.45
N PRO A 14 18.87 -4.64 -0.37
CA PRO A 14 19.78 -4.25 -1.46
C PRO A 14 19.65 -5.14 -2.71
N ASP A 15 19.24 -6.40 -2.53
CA ASP A 15 19.20 -7.40 -3.61
C ASP A 15 17.87 -7.43 -4.38
N VAL A 16 16.98 -6.47 -4.11
CA VAL A 16 15.67 -6.39 -4.78
C VAL A 16 15.73 -5.37 -5.91
N ASP A 17 15.35 -5.78 -7.11
CA ASP A 17 15.37 -4.93 -8.31
C ASP A 17 14.45 -3.71 -8.21
N TYR A 18 13.23 -3.90 -7.70
CA TYR A 18 12.21 -2.87 -7.63
C TYR A 18 11.67 -2.74 -6.21
N LEU A 19 11.80 -1.56 -5.61
CA LEU A 19 11.17 -1.22 -4.33
C LEU A 19 10.00 -0.27 -4.55
N HIS A 20 8.87 -0.57 -3.91
CA HIS A 20 7.72 0.34 -3.80
C HIS A 20 7.67 0.90 -2.38
N LEU A 21 7.74 2.22 -2.26
CA LEU A 21 7.85 2.93 -0.99
C LEU A 21 6.64 3.84 -0.81
N GLY A 22 5.95 3.69 0.33
CA GLY A 22 4.74 4.42 0.65
C GLY A 22 3.45 3.68 0.27
N GLU A 23 2.33 4.38 0.43
CA GLU A 23 1.00 3.85 0.13
C GLU A 23 0.67 3.87 -1.36
N LEU A 24 -0.48 3.32 -1.72
CA LEU A 24 -1.05 3.42 -3.06
C LEU A 24 -1.14 4.88 -3.53
N GLY A 25 -0.70 5.15 -4.76
CA GLY A 25 -0.63 6.48 -5.35
C GLY A 25 0.20 6.51 -6.62
N ASP A 26 0.74 7.67 -6.97
CA ASP A 26 1.54 7.90 -8.19
C ASP A 26 2.75 6.93 -8.34
N GLY A 27 3.38 6.57 -7.21
CA GLY A 27 4.46 5.59 -7.20
C GLY A 27 4.01 4.19 -7.64
N SER A 28 2.77 3.81 -7.31
CA SER A 28 2.18 2.54 -7.75
C SER A 28 1.90 2.54 -9.25
N ASP A 29 1.34 3.62 -9.77
CA ASP A 29 1.02 3.74 -11.20
C ASP A 29 2.30 3.66 -12.05
N ARG A 30 3.36 4.34 -11.59
CA ARG A 30 4.68 4.28 -12.24
C ARG A 30 5.29 2.88 -12.21
N LEU A 31 5.15 2.15 -11.10
CA LEU A 31 5.60 0.77 -11.01
C LEU A 31 4.88 -0.11 -12.03
N ILE A 32 3.54 -0.03 -12.09
CA ILE A 32 2.73 -0.82 -13.02
C ILE A 32 3.09 -0.48 -14.46
N SER A 33 3.12 0.81 -14.81
CA SER A 33 3.53 1.28 -16.14
C SER A 33 4.91 0.76 -16.55
N THR A 34 5.87 0.73 -15.63
CA THR A 34 7.22 0.22 -15.91
C THR A 34 7.20 -1.29 -16.20
N LEU A 35 6.42 -2.05 -15.44
CA LEU A 35 6.32 -3.51 -15.59
C LEU A 35 5.54 -3.91 -16.85
N ASP A 36 4.55 -3.11 -17.25
CA ASP A 36 3.80 -3.29 -18.51
C ASP A 36 4.71 -3.10 -19.74
N GLU A 37 5.69 -2.20 -19.66
CA GLU A 37 6.68 -2.00 -20.72
C GLU A 37 7.70 -3.15 -20.76
N SER A 38 8.23 -3.57 -19.62
CA SER A 38 9.21 -4.66 -19.53
C SER A 38 9.36 -5.19 -18.11
N VAL A 39 9.50 -6.52 -18.00
CA VAL A 39 9.85 -7.22 -16.76
C VAL A 39 11.33 -7.61 -16.69
N THR A 40 12.16 -7.08 -17.60
CA THR A 40 13.60 -7.34 -17.59
C THR A 40 14.24 -6.67 -16.38
N PRO A 41 15.07 -7.38 -15.58
CA PRO A 41 15.74 -6.77 -14.44
C PRO A 41 16.52 -5.51 -14.82
N PRO A 42 16.40 -4.42 -14.04
CA PRO A 42 17.09 -3.18 -14.31
C PRO A 42 18.59 -3.33 -14.01
N ALA A 43 19.43 -2.48 -14.60
CA ALA A 43 20.88 -2.48 -14.34
C ALA A 43 21.24 -2.07 -12.89
N ALA A 44 20.31 -1.43 -12.18
CA ALA A 44 20.42 -1.04 -10.79
C ALA A 44 19.03 -1.02 -10.14
N GLN A 45 18.98 -1.16 -8.81
CA GLN A 45 17.73 -1.09 -8.05
C GLN A 45 16.97 0.22 -8.36
N VAL A 46 15.69 0.10 -8.65
CA VAL A 46 14.78 1.21 -8.89
C VAL A 46 13.80 1.34 -7.72
N ARG A 47 13.61 2.57 -7.24
CA ARG A 47 12.70 2.89 -6.14
C ARG A 47 11.54 3.73 -6.66
N PHE A 48 10.33 3.21 -6.49
CA PHE A 48 9.08 3.90 -6.76
C PHE A 48 8.53 4.44 -5.44
N GLU A 49 8.82 5.70 -5.15
CA GLU A 49 8.34 6.36 -3.94
C GLU A 49 7.07 7.15 -4.25
N THR A 50 6.00 6.86 -3.54
CA THR A 50 4.73 7.59 -3.64
C THR A 50 4.88 8.99 -3.07
N LYS A 51 4.66 10.00 -3.92
CA LYS A 51 4.63 11.43 -3.54
C LYS A 51 3.21 11.92 -3.39
N GLU A 52 2.32 11.46 -4.26
CA GLU A 52 0.90 11.79 -4.25
C GLU A 52 0.11 10.51 -3.99
N ARG A 53 -0.47 10.43 -2.79
CA ARG A 53 -1.25 9.26 -2.38
C ARG A 53 -2.61 9.31 -3.03
N LEU A 54 -3.07 8.15 -3.50
CA LEU A 54 -4.46 7.99 -3.90
C LEU A 54 -5.36 8.27 -2.68
N PRO A 55 -6.41 9.07 -2.81
CA PRO A 55 -7.39 9.25 -1.74
C PRO A 55 -8.00 7.90 -1.34
N LEU A 56 -8.19 7.68 -0.04
CA LEU A 56 -8.69 6.39 0.46
C LEU A 56 -10.11 6.08 -0.05
N CYS A 57 -10.89 7.11 -0.39
CA CYS A 57 -12.19 6.99 -1.02
C CYS A 57 -12.13 6.49 -2.47
N ASP A 58 -10.97 6.58 -3.12
CA ASP A 58 -10.78 6.18 -4.51
C ASP A 58 -10.10 4.80 -4.60
N PHE A 59 -9.83 4.16 -3.46
CA PHE A 59 -9.31 2.79 -3.45
C PHE A 59 -10.38 1.85 -4.02
N PRO A 60 -9.98 0.92 -4.92
CA PRO A 60 -10.90 -0.09 -5.39
C PRO A 60 -11.26 -1.06 -4.27
N ILE A 61 -12.39 -1.76 -4.42
CA ILE A 61 -12.68 -2.93 -3.59
C ILE A 61 -11.54 -3.94 -3.84
N PRO A 62 -10.88 -4.47 -2.78
CA PRO A 62 -9.88 -5.52 -2.96
C PRO A 62 -10.47 -6.70 -3.73
N ALA A 63 -9.67 -7.34 -4.59
CA ALA A 63 -10.10 -8.47 -5.41
C ALA A 63 -10.24 -9.76 -4.57
N TYR A 64 -11.20 -9.77 -3.63
CA TYR A 64 -11.47 -10.88 -2.71
C TYR A 64 -11.80 -12.17 -3.45
N ASP A 65 -12.41 -12.07 -4.63
CA ASP A 65 -12.73 -13.18 -5.53
C ASP A 65 -11.49 -13.94 -6.04
N LEU A 66 -10.32 -13.29 -6.08
CA LEU A 66 -9.06 -13.91 -6.47
C LEU A 66 -8.35 -14.65 -5.31
N VAL A 67 -8.84 -14.50 -4.08
CA VAL A 67 -8.22 -15.06 -2.88
C VAL A 67 -9.08 -16.22 -2.35
N PRO A 68 -8.51 -17.39 -2.00
CA PRO A 68 -9.26 -18.49 -1.41
C PRO A 68 -9.58 -18.20 0.07
N LEU A 69 -10.54 -17.29 0.32
CA LEU A 69 -10.89 -16.77 1.65
C LEU A 69 -11.05 -17.84 2.75
N PRO A 70 -11.67 -19.02 2.50
CA PRO A 70 -11.81 -20.07 3.52
C PRO A 70 -10.48 -20.64 4.05
N ARG A 71 -9.35 -20.34 3.41
CA ARG A 71 -8.01 -20.76 3.86
C ARG A 71 -7.35 -19.80 4.85
N TYR A 72 -7.96 -18.65 5.13
CA TYR A 72 -7.43 -17.62 6.03
C TYR A 72 -8.17 -17.64 7.37
N LEU A 73 -7.41 -17.48 8.47
CA LEU A 73 -7.98 -17.44 9.83
C LEU A 73 -8.87 -16.22 10.07
N MET A 74 -8.49 -15.08 9.49
CA MET A 74 -9.15 -13.80 9.65
C MET A 74 -8.95 -12.95 8.41
N LEU A 75 -10.00 -12.25 8.01
CA LEU A 75 -9.94 -11.21 6.98
C LEU A 75 -9.90 -9.84 7.65
N THR A 76 -9.18 -8.91 7.04
CA THR A 76 -9.04 -7.54 7.54
C THR A 76 -9.63 -6.55 6.55
N LEU A 77 -10.14 -5.46 7.10
CA LEU A 77 -10.75 -4.37 6.35
C LEU A 77 -10.08 -3.06 6.77
N GLN A 78 -9.70 -2.25 5.79
CA GLN A 78 -9.08 -0.96 6.05
C GLN A 78 -10.12 0.16 6.03
N PHE A 79 -10.53 0.61 7.21
CA PHE A 79 -11.38 1.79 7.36
C PHE A 79 -10.61 3.10 7.22
N SER A 80 -9.40 3.15 7.75
CA SER A 80 -8.62 4.38 7.85
C SER A 80 -7.14 4.17 7.55
N SER A 81 -6.47 5.28 7.22
CA SER A 81 -5.02 5.36 7.10
C SER A 81 -4.50 6.69 7.65
N GLY A 82 -3.37 6.63 8.36
CA GLY A 82 -2.76 7.77 9.05
C GLY A 82 -3.18 7.92 10.52
N CYS A 83 -2.38 8.64 11.31
CA CYS A 83 -2.58 8.80 12.76
C CYS A 83 -2.14 10.19 13.25
N PRO A 84 -2.95 10.91 14.05
CA PRO A 84 -2.63 12.27 14.48
C PRO A 84 -1.67 12.33 15.66
N TYR A 85 -1.48 11.21 16.35
CA TYR A 85 -0.69 11.14 17.56
C TYR A 85 0.83 11.26 17.30
N ARG A 86 1.59 11.47 18.37
CA ARG A 86 3.05 11.62 18.37
C ARG A 86 3.69 10.66 19.36
N CYS A 87 3.28 9.40 19.29
CA CYS A 87 3.89 8.34 20.08
C CYS A 87 5.35 8.16 19.61
N GLU A 88 6.30 8.22 20.53
CA GLU A 88 7.74 8.11 20.23
C GLU A 88 8.15 6.75 19.65
N PHE A 89 7.34 5.72 19.90
CA PHE A 89 7.57 4.34 19.48
C PHE A 89 6.88 3.97 18.15
N CYS A 90 6.08 4.88 17.57
CA CYS A 90 5.17 4.56 16.48
C CYS A 90 5.62 5.20 15.16
N ASP A 91 5.78 4.38 14.13
CA ASP A 91 6.15 4.76 12.77
C ASP A 91 4.94 5.13 11.89
N ILE A 92 3.72 4.83 12.32
CA ILE A 92 2.48 5.07 11.57
C ILE A 92 2.36 6.51 11.05
N PRO A 93 2.63 7.58 11.83
CA PRO A 93 2.54 8.94 11.29
C PRO A 93 3.60 9.26 10.23
N GLY A 94 4.76 8.60 10.28
CA GLY A 94 5.82 8.73 9.28
C GLY A 94 5.48 7.98 7.99
N LEU A 95 5.00 6.74 8.11
CA LEU A 95 4.63 5.89 6.97
C LEU A 95 3.34 6.37 6.28
N TYR A 96 2.30 6.60 7.07
CA TYR A 96 0.92 6.79 6.60
C TYR A 96 0.41 8.21 6.82
N GLY A 97 1.27 9.12 7.27
CA GLY A 97 0.93 10.53 7.46
C GLY A 97 0.16 10.82 8.75
N ARG A 98 0.10 12.11 9.08
CA ARG A 98 -0.41 12.61 10.36
C ARG A 98 -1.91 12.92 10.36
N GLN A 99 -2.55 12.91 9.20
CA GLN A 99 -3.96 13.21 9.06
C GLN A 99 -4.69 11.91 8.74
N PRO A 100 -5.54 11.40 9.66
CA PRO A 100 -6.38 10.25 9.38
C PRO A 100 -7.28 10.53 8.18
N ARG A 101 -7.19 9.64 7.19
CA ARG A 101 -8.11 9.59 6.04
C ARG A 101 -9.02 8.40 6.24
N LEU A 102 -10.30 8.57 5.97
CA LEU A 102 -11.34 7.59 6.25
C LEU A 102 -12.05 7.18 4.97
N LYS A 103 -12.40 5.90 4.85
CA LYS A 103 -13.39 5.44 3.88
C LYS A 103 -14.79 5.83 4.34
N THR A 104 -15.71 5.90 3.38
CA THR A 104 -17.13 6.09 3.70
C THR A 104 -17.75 4.79 4.25
N PRO A 105 -18.85 4.87 5.03
CA PRO A 105 -19.58 3.67 5.45
C PRO A 105 -20.03 2.79 4.28
N ALA A 106 -20.44 3.40 3.16
CA ALA A 106 -20.88 2.68 1.97
C ALA A 106 -19.76 1.85 1.32
N GLN A 107 -18.52 2.36 1.32
CA GLN A 107 -17.37 1.59 0.85
C GLN A 107 -17.09 0.38 1.76
N LEU A 108 -17.16 0.57 3.09
CA LEU A 108 -16.98 -0.53 4.03
C LEU A 108 -18.03 -1.63 3.86
N THR A 109 -19.31 -1.27 3.70
CA THR A 109 -20.36 -2.26 3.48
C THR A 109 -20.19 -2.97 2.14
N ALA A 110 -19.81 -2.25 1.09
CA ALA A 110 -19.55 -2.87 -0.22
C ALA A 110 -18.36 -3.84 -0.19
N GLU A 111 -17.30 -3.53 0.56
CA GLU A 111 -16.18 -4.46 0.74
C GLU A 111 -16.56 -5.68 1.60
N LEU A 112 -17.41 -5.50 2.63
CA LEU A 112 -17.95 -6.61 3.41
C LEU A 112 -18.82 -7.55 2.58
N ASP A 113 -19.67 -6.99 1.71
CA ASP A 113 -20.55 -7.77 0.81
C ASP A 113 -19.76 -8.54 -0.26
N ALA A 114 -18.53 -8.13 -0.56
CA ALA A 114 -17.65 -8.74 -1.54
C ALA A 114 -16.75 -9.87 -0.99
N MET A 115 -16.69 -10.05 0.34
CA MET A 115 -15.99 -11.16 1.02
C MET A 115 -16.90 -12.38 1.16
#